data_AF-A0A847ITY4-F1
#
_entry.id   AF-A0A847ITY4-F1
#
_cell.length_a   1.000
_cell.length_b   1.000
_cell.length_c   1.000
_cell.angle_alpha   90.00
_cell.angle_beta   90.00
_cell.angle_gamma   90.00
#
_symmetry.space_group_name_H-M   'P 1'
#
loop_
_entity.id
_entity.type
_entity.pdbx_description
1 polymer ?
#
loop_
_entity_poly.entity_id
_entity_poly.type
_entity_poly.pdbx_seq_one_letter_code
_entity_poly.pdbx_strand_id
1 'polypeptide(L)'
;MKKIFLFAIILTGLASCKQAADVPQIDLTLSKALKDNAKLNEFVIQAKENANNLARECVNMHETAKEYLEVDFDSLNPEQQEKIVSLDYKYVEMWYNFNVKYTSQTMQLLEYLKDESIPKEVLVEMSKAMAQVSSFVQQLKDTYGQDLKLDPHAVPVQ
;
A
#
# COMPACT_ATOMS: atom_id res chain seq x y z
N MET A 1 -24.99 52.23 -17.51
CA MET A 1 -25.28 52.00 -16.07
C MET A 1 -25.90 50.62 -15.89
N LYS A 2 -25.43 49.90 -14.86
CA LYS A 2 -25.95 48.65 -14.26
C LYS A 2 -25.93 47.38 -15.13
N LYS A 3 -24.85 46.59 -14.98
CA LYS A 3 -24.93 45.13 -14.99
C LYS A 3 -24.27 44.63 -13.71
N ILE A 4 -25.10 44.15 -12.80
CA ILE A 4 -24.70 43.53 -11.53
C ILE A 4 -24.15 42.15 -11.90
N PHE A 5 -22.85 41.93 -11.68
CA PHE A 5 -22.28 40.58 -11.70
C PHE A 5 -22.37 40.03 -10.27
N LEU A 6 -23.41 39.24 -10.02
CA LEU A 6 -23.48 38.32 -8.90
C LEU A 6 -22.56 37.14 -9.20
N PHE A 7 -21.35 37.15 -8.64
CA PHE A 7 -20.57 35.93 -8.47
C PHE A 7 -21.18 35.16 -7.30
N ALA A 8 -22.14 34.28 -7.61
CA ALA A 8 -22.60 33.28 -6.66
C ALA A 8 -21.45 32.30 -6.42
N ILE A 9 -20.91 32.39 -5.22
CA ILE A 9 -19.97 31.47 -4.59
C ILE A 9 -20.59 30.06 -4.64
N ILE A 10 -20.04 29.18 -5.46
CA ILE A 10 -20.20 27.72 -5.29
C ILE A 10 -19.00 27.26 -4.45
N LEU A 11 -19.02 27.61 -3.16
CA LEU A 11 -18.22 26.95 -2.11
C LEU A 11 -19.16 26.06 -1.30
N THR A 12 -19.61 24.97 -1.89
CA THR A 12 -20.18 23.83 -1.15
C THR A 12 -20.16 22.64 -2.10
N GLY A 13 -19.10 21.82 -2.01
CA GLY A 13 -19.04 20.63 -2.86
C GLY A 13 -17.74 19.84 -2.88
N LEU A 14 -16.64 20.30 -2.27
CA LEU A 14 -15.45 19.47 -2.07
C LEU A 14 -15.55 18.69 -0.75
N ALA A 15 -16.67 18.00 -0.56
CA ALA A 15 -16.59 16.76 0.20
C ALA A 15 -15.70 15.84 -0.65
N SER A 16 -14.47 15.68 -0.22
CA SER A 16 -13.42 14.85 -0.79
C SER A 16 -13.95 13.45 -1.19
N CYS A 17 -14.46 13.32 -2.41
CA CYS A 17 -14.41 12.05 -3.12
C CYS A 17 -12.96 11.86 -3.58
N LYS A 18 -12.10 11.32 -2.70
CA LYS A 18 -10.86 10.70 -3.16
C LYS A 18 -11.28 9.45 -3.96
N GLN A 19 -11.39 9.61 -5.27
CA GLN A 19 -11.70 8.51 -6.18
C GLN A 19 -10.58 7.47 -6.09
N ALA A 20 -10.95 6.19 -6.22
CA ALA A 20 -10.04 5.04 -6.26
C ALA A 20 -8.99 5.07 -7.40
N ALA A 21 -8.86 6.18 -8.14
CA ALA A 21 -8.01 6.35 -9.31
C ALA A 21 -6.52 6.52 -8.98
N ASP A 22 -6.16 6.99 -7.78
CA ASP A 22 -4.76 7.26 -7.41
C ASP A 22 -4.08 6.11 -6.64
N VAL A 23 -4.83 5.07 -6.26
CA VAL A 23 -4.27 3.91 -5.56
C VAL A 23 -3.67 2.95 -6.59
N PRO A 24 -2.37 2.62 -6.53
CA PRO A 24 -1.79 1.63 -7.43
C PRO A 24 -2.48 0.29 -7.21
N GLN A 25 -2.75 -0.43 -8.29
CA GLN A 25 -3.35 -1.76 -8.25
C GLN A 25 -2.54 -2.72 -9.09
N ILE A 26 -2.39 -3.94 -8.59
CA ILE A 26 -1.87 -5.03 -9.40
C ILE A 26 -2.98 -5.57 -10.30
N ASP A 27 -2.73 -5.56 -11.60
CA ASP A 27 -3.51 -6.32 -12.56
C ASP A 27 -2.83 -7.66 -12.83
N LEU A 28 -3.56 -8.75 -12.61
CA LEU A 28 -3.08 -10.10 -12.82
C LEU A 28 -3.99 -10.78 -13.83
N THR A 29 -3.44 -11.03 -15.02
CA THR A 29 -4.11 -11.88 -16.01
C THR A 29 -3.77 -13.34 -15.72
N LEU A 30 -4.70 -14.05 -15.09
CA LEU A 30 -4.51 -15.47 -14.76
C LEU A 30 -4.80 -16.38 -15.98
N SER A 31 -3.92 -17.36 -16.19
CA SER A 31 -4.08 -18.35 -17.25
C SER A 31 -5.28 -19.28 -17.01
N LYS A 32 -5.79 -19.90 -18.08
CA LYS A 32 -6.90 -20.85 -17.97
C LYS A 32 -6.54 -22.03 -17.06
N ALA A 33 -5.34 -22.58 -17.20
CA ALA A 33 -4.86 -23.70 -16.39
C ALA A 33 -4.88 -23.38 -14.88
N LEU A 34 -4.53 -22.16 -14.50
CA LEU A 34 -4.60 -21.72 -13.11
C LEU A 34 -6.05 -21.52 -12.65
N LYS A 35 -6.90 -20.91 -13.48
CA LYS A 35 -8.33 -20.68 -13.17
C LYS A 35 -9.11 -21.98 -12.97
N ASP A 36 -8.78 -23.02 -13.72
CA ASP A 36 -9.43 -24.33 -13.63
C ASP A 36 -9.00 -25.10 -12.34
N ASN A 37 -7.93 -24.66 -11.66
CA ASN A 37 -7.54 -25.15 -10.35
C ASN A 37 -8.05 -24.21 -9.24
N ALA A 38 -9.23 -24.53 -8.67
CA ALA A 38 -9.90 -23.67 -7.69
C ALA A 38 -9.01 -23.28 -6.50
N LYS A 39 -8.26 -24.22 -5.94
CA LYS A 39 -7.41 -24.01 -4.76
C LYS A 39 -6.27 -23.02 -5.05
N LEU A 40 -5.55 -23.22 -6.15
CA LEU A 40 -4.43 -22.35 -6.52
C LEU A 40 -4.91 -21.00 -7.05
N ASN A 41 -6.04 -20.97 -7.75
CA ASN A 41 -6.69 -19.72 -8.15
C ASN A 41 -7.06 -18.88 -6.93
N GLU A 42 -7.74 -19.46 -5.93
CA GLU A 42 -8.10 -18.76 -4.70
C GLU A 42 -6.88 -18.22 -3.95
N PHE A 43 -5.83 -19.03 -3.84
CA PHE A 43 -4.56 -18.61 -3.23
C PHE A 43 -3.97 -17.36 -3.91
N VAL A 44 -3.91 -17.35 -5.24
CA VAL A 44 -3.38 -16.21 -6.01
C VAL A 44 -4.29 -14.98 -5.92
N ILE A 45 -5.61 -15.17 -5.95
CA ILE A 45 -6.58 -14.07 -5.79
C ILE A 45 -6.45 -13.44 -4.40
N GLN A 46 -6.33 -14.24 -3.34
CA GLN A 46 -6.13 -13.71 -1.98
C GLN A 46 -4.81 -12.94 -1.86
N ALA A 47 -3.73 -13.43 -2.48
CA ALA A 47 -2.45 -12.71 -2.52
C ALA A 47 -2.57 -11.36 -3.23
N LYS A 48 -3.26 -11.32 -4.37
CA LYS A 48 -3.60 -10.07 -5.09
C LYS A 48 -4.40 -9.11 -4.22
N GLU A 49 -5.46 -9.59 -3.58
CA GLU A 49 -6.33 -8.74 -2.75
C GLU A 49 -5.57 -8.19 -1.53
N ASN A 50 -4.73 -8.99 -0.89
CA ASN A 50 -3.88 -8.53 0.21
C ASN A 50 -2.93 -7.42 -0.25
N ALA A 51 -2.29 -7.57 -1.40
CA ALA A 51 -1.38 -6.56 -1.93
C ALA A 51 -2.12 -5.27 -2.33
N ASN A 52 -3.32 -5.38 -2.91
CA ASN A 52 -4.16 -4.21 -3.22
C ASN A 52 -4.71 -3.52 -1.96
N ASN A 53 -4.98 -4.28 -0.88
CA ASN A 53 -5.31 -3.71 0.43
C ASN A 53 -4.13 -2.93 0.99
N LEU A 54 -2.93 -3.51 0.98
CA LEU A 54 -1.71 -2.82 1.39
C LEU A 54 -1.51 -1.51 0.60
N ALA A 55 -1.70 -1.54 -0.73
CA ALA A 55 -1.58 -0.33 -1.55
C ALA A 55 -2.51 0.81 -1.08
N ARG A 56 -3.77 0.48 -0.72
CA ARG A 56 -4.71 1.45 -0.16
C ARG A 56 -4.22 2.00 1.18
N GLU A 57 -3.74 1.14 2.07
CA GLU A 57 -3.23 1.54 3.38
C GLU A 57 -1.99 2.44 3.24
N CYS A 58 -1.05 2.08 2.36
CA CYS A 58 0.13 2.89 2.05
C CYS A 58 -0.23 4.29 1.57
N VAL A 59 -1.14 4.42 0.60
CA VAL A 59 -1.59 5.72 0.09
C VAL A 59 -2.28 6.54 1.18
N ASN A 60 -3.17 5.92 1.95
CA ASN A 60 -3.88 6.59 3.04
C ASN A 60 -2.90 7.10 4.11
N MET A 61 -1.91 6.28 4.47
CA MET A 61 -0.91 6.65 5.47
C MET A 61 0.00 7.76 4.96
N HIS A 62 0.49 7.65 3.73
CA HIS A 62 1.31 8.68 3.09
C HIS A 62 0.58 10.03 3.02
N GLU A 63 -0.69 10.03 2.62
CA GLU A 63 -1.50 11.24 2.58
C GLU A 63 -1.76 11.83 3.97
N THR A 64 -1.96 10.98 4.98
CA THR A 64 -2.15 11.43 6.38
C THR A 64 -0.87 12.06 6.94
N ALA A 65 0.28 11.52 6.57
CA ALA A 65 1.57 11.99 7.07
C ALA A 65 2.25 13.04 6.17
N LYS A 66 1.60 13.44 5.07
CA LYS A 66 2.16 14.32 4.04
C LYS A 66 2.73 15.63 4.58
N GLU A 67 2.06 16.22 5.58
CA GLU A 67 2.49 17.47 6.21
C GLU A 67 3.75 17.32 7.08
N TYR A 68 4.20 16.10 7.33
CA TYR A 68 5.32 15.76 8.22
C TYR A 68 6.52 15.11 7.50
N LEU A 69 6.41 14.79 6.20
CA LEU A 69 7.44 14.03 5.47
C LEU A 69 8.80 14.76 5.35
N GLU A 70 8.78 16.09 5.38
CA GLU A 70 9.95 16.95 5.18
C GLU A 70 10.15 17.95 6.33
N VAL A 71 9.50 17.73 7.47
CA VAL A 71 9.59 18.63 8.63
C VAL A 71 10.62 18.11 9.62
N ASP A 72 11.48 19.01 10.09
CA ASP A 72 12.40 18.72 11.19
C ASP A 72 11.61 18.51 12.48
N PHE A 73 11.77 17.34 13.10
CA PHE A 73 11.03 16.95 14.30
C PHE A 73 11.26 17.93 15.47
N ASP A 74 12.47 18.46 15.60
CA ASP A 74 12.83 19.39 16.68
C ASP A 74 12.22 20.79 16.47
N SER A 75 11.78 21.11 15.25
CA SER A 75 11.10 22.37 14.93
C SER A 75 9.62 22.40 15.35
N LEU A 76 9.07 21.25 15.72
CA LEU A 76 7.65 21.07 16.02
C LEU A 76 7.33 21.33 17.48
N ASN A 77 6.09 21.76 17.73
CA ASN A 77 5.60 21.83 19.10
C ASN A 77 5.32 20.42 19.68
N PRO A 78 5.19 20.26 21.01
CA PRO A 78 5.02 18.94 21.63
C PRO A 78 3.82 18.13 21.12
N GLU A 79 2.69 18.80 20.81
CA GLU A 79 1.48 18.13 20.29
C GLU A 79 1.72 17.56 18.87
N GLN A 80 2.43 18.32 18.04
CA GLN A 80 2.83 17.88 16.71
C GLN A 80 3.85 16.73 16.77
N GLN A 81 4.81 16.80 17.69
CA GLN A 81 5.78 15.73 17.92
C GLN A 81 5.08 14.41 18.30
N GLU A 82 4.16 14.45 19.27
CA GLU A 82 3.38 13.27 19.67
C GLU A 82 2.56 12.70 18.50
N LYS A 83 1.98 13.59 17.67
CA LYS A 83 1.23 13.19 16.49
C LYS A 83 2.09 12.48 15.45
N ILE A 84 3.30 12.95 15.16
CA ILE A 84 4.21 12.27 14.23
C ILE A 84 4.64 10.92 14.78
N VAL A 85 5.04 10.84 16.06
CA VAL A 85 5.42 9.56 16.69
C VAL A 85 4.28 8.55 16.60
N SER A 86 3.03 8.99 16.80
CA SER A 86 1.85 8.13 16.63
C SER A 86 1.66 7.67 15.18
N LEU A 87 1.90 8.55 14.20
CA LEU A 87 1.80 8.20 12.78
C LEU A 87 2.89 7.23 12.35
N ASP A 88 4.11 7.43 12.84
CA ASP A 88 5.26 6.57 12.58
C ASP A 88 5.01 5.15 13.12
N TYR A 89 4.53 5.05 14.36
CA TYR A 89 4.11 3.77 14.94
C TYR A 89 3.05 3.06 14.08
N LYS A 90 2.02 3.78 13.62
CA LYS A 90 0.98 3.21 12.74
C LYS A 90 1.55 2.78 11.40
N TYR A 91 2.52 3.52 10.87
CA TYR A 91 3.22 3.18 9.63
C TYR A 91 3.96 1.84 9.76
N VAL A 92 4.73 1.69 10.84
CA VAL A 92 5.45 0.45 11.17
C VAL A 92 4.49 -0.71 11.41
N GLU A 93 3.41 -0.49 12.17
CA GLU A 93 2.41 -1.51 12.49
C GLU A 93 1.69 -2.04 11.22
N MET A 94 1.34 -1.16 10.28
CA MET A 94 0.76 -1.54 8.98
C MET A 94 1.66 -2.53 8.23
N TRP A 95 2.95 -2.19 8.06
CA TRP A 95 3.91 -3.07 7.38
C TRP A 95 4.17 -4.35 8.15
N TYR A 96 4.26 -4.29 9.48
CA TYR A 96 4.41 -5.47 10.32
C TYR A 96 3.25 -6.46 10.12
N ASN A 97 2.01 -5.97 10.22
CA ASN A 97 0.80 -6.79 10.06
C ASN A 97 0.71 -7.41 8.65
N PHE A 98 1.10 -6.65 7.62
CA PHE A 98 1.19 -7.18 6.27
C PHE A 98 2.26 -8.27 6.16
N ASN A 99 3.47 -8.04 6.68
CA ASN A 99 4.60 -8.97 6.59
C ASN A 99 4.32 -10.30 7.29
N VAL A 100 3.58 -10.30 8.40
CA VAL A 100 3.12 -11.54 9.07
C VAL A 100 2.23 -12.36 8.12
N LYS A 101 1.22 -11.72 7.51
CA LYS A 101 0.33 -12.39 6.54
C LYS A 101 1.10 -12.87 5.31
N TYR A 102 1.98 -12.03 4.79
CA TYR A 102 2.77 -12.31 3.59
C TYR A 102 3.78 -13.45 3.80
N THR A 103 4.36 -13.56 5.00
CA THR A 103 5.22 -14.68 5.39
C THR A 103 4.42 -15.99 5.39
N SER A 104 3.23 -16.00 5.99
CA SER A 104 2.34 -17.16 5.97
C SER A 104 1.98 -17.58 4.53
N GLN A 105 1.67 -16.62 3.66
CA GLN A 105 1.40 -16.87 2.24
C GLN A 105 2.63 -17.43 1.51
N THR A 106 3.82 -16.94 1.83
CA THR A 106 5.08 -17.45 1.26
C THR A 106 5.34 -18.90 1.68
N MET A 107 5.07 -19.25 2.95
CA MET A 107 5.16 -20.63 3.39
C MET A 107 4.16 -21.53 2.64
N GLN A 108 2.93 -21.07 2.44
CA GLN A 108 1.92 -21.82 1.69
C GLN A 108 2.32 -22.01 0.21
N LEU A 109 2.92 -21.00 -0.42
CA LEU A 109 3.50 -21.11 -1.76
C LEU A 109 4.56 -22.22 -1.80
N LEU A 110 5.48 -22.25 -0.84
CA LEU A 110 6.53 -23.27 -0.76
C LEU A 110 5.95 -24.68 -0.61
N GLU A 111 4.86 -24.84 0.15
CA GLU A 111 4.17 -26.14 0.25
C GLU A 111 3.53 -26.56 -1.08
N TYR A 112 2.92 -25.63 -1.82
CA TYR A 112 2.41 -25.95 -3.17
C TYR A 112 3.52 -26.34 -4.15
N LEU A 113 4.68 -25.68 -4.08
CA LEU A 113 5.81 -25.99 -4.96
C LEU A 113 6.40 -27.38 -4.71
N LYS A 114 6.20 -27.95 -3.53
CA LYS A 114 6.63 -29.31 -3.17
C LYS A 114 5.59 -30.38 -3.49
N ASP A 115 4.34 -29.99 -3.78
CA ASP A 115 3.25 -30.93 -4.02
C ASP A 115 3.34 -31.50 -5.44
N GLU A 116 3.90 -32.70 -5.55
CA GLU A 116 4.08 -33.44 -6.82
C GLU A 116 2.74 -33.83 -7.48
N SER A 117 1.62 -33.76 -6.77
CA SER A 117 0.29 -34.04 -7.34
C SER A 117 -0.23 -32.89 -8.22
N ILE A 118 0.35 -31.70 -8.10
CA ILE A 118 -0.07 -30.53 -8.86
C ILE A 118 0.64 -30.54 -10.23
N PRO A 119 -0.10 -30.41 -11.34
CA PRO A 119 0.52 -30.33 -12.66
C PRO A 119 1.53 -29.19 -12.75
N LYS A 120 2.71 -29.49 -13.30
CA LYS A 120 3.84 -28.57 -13.37
C LYS A 120 3.48 -27.25 -14.06
N GLU A 121 2.66 -27.31 -15.10
CA GLU A 121 2.19 -26.13 -15.82
C GLU A 121 1.41 -25.20 -14.90
N VAL A 122 0.57 -25.75 -14.01
CA VAL A 122 -0.21 -24.95 -13.06
C VAL A 122 0.70 -24.33 -12.00
N LEU A 123 1.70 -25.07 -11.50
CA LEU A 123 2.71 -24.54 -10.57
C LEU A 123 3.52 -23.38 -11.17
N VAL A 124 3.89 -23.48 -12.44
CA VAL A 124 4.60 -22.42 -13.17
C VAL A 124 3.74 -21.17 -13.27
N GLU A 125 2.46 -21.31 -13.63
CA GLU A 125 1.55 -20.17 -13.77
C GLU A 125 1.24 -19.51 -12.42
N MET A 126 1.04 -20.29 -11.35
CA MET A 126 0.95 -19.78 -9.99
C MET A 126 2.22 -19.00 -9.59
N SER A 127 3.39 -19.58 -9.85
CA SER A 127 4.70 -18.96 -9.52
C SER A 127 4.88 -17.61 -10.20
N LYS A 128 4.49 -17.49 -11.48
CA LYS A 128 4.52 -16.23 -12.22
C LYS A 128 3.61 -15.18 -11.61
N ALA A 129 2.38 -15.57 -11.26
CA ALA A 129 1.42 -14.65 -10.63
C ALA A 129 1.94 -14.17 -9.27
N MET A 130 2.49 -15.08 -8.45
CA MET A 130 3.06 -14.72 -7.15
C MET A 130 4.30 -13.83 -7.29
N ALA A 131 5.16 -14.06 -8.28
CA ALA A 131 6.29 -13.17 -8.55
C ALA A 131 5.85 -11.74 -8.90
N GLN A 132 4.74 -11.59 -9.65
CA GLN A 132 4.15 -10.27 -9.93
C GLN A 132 3.60 -9.62 -8.65
N VAL A 133 2.93 -10.38 -7.78
CA VAL A 133 2.50 -9.90 -6.45
C VAL A 133 3.69 -9.41 -5.63
N SER A 134 4.77 -10.20 -5.55
CA SER A 134 5.99 -9.83 -4.82
C SER A 134 6.62 -8.56 -5.38
N SER A 135 6.71 -8.44 -6.71
CA SER A 135 7.25 -7.25 -7.36
C SER A 135 6.42 -6.01 -7.04
N PHE A 136 5.09 -6.14 -7.02
CA PHE A 136 4.20 -5.03 -6.69
C PHE A 136 4.34 -4.61 -5.21
N VAL A 137 4.41 -5.56 -4.28
CA VAL A 137 4.68 -5.27 -2.86
C VAL A 137 6.02 -4.57 -2.68
N GLN A 138 7.07 -4.98 -3.41
CA GLN A 138 8.37 -4.32 -3.37
C GLN A 138 8.27 -2.88 -3.87
N GLN A 139 7.54 -2.61 -4.96
CA GLN A 139 7.29 -1.25 -5.44
C GLN A 139 6.57 -0.38 -4.40
N LEU A 140 5.59 -0.94 -3.69
CA LEU A 140 4.92 -0.25 -2.58
C LEU A 140 5.92 0.09 -1.46
N LYS A 141 6.82 -0.85 -1.13
CA LYS A 141 7.86 -0.61 -0.12
C LYS A 141 8.86 0.46 -0.56
N ASP A 142 9.28 0.45 -1.81
CA ASP A 142 10.24 1.44 -2.32
C ASP A 142 9.63 2.84 -2.40
N THR A 143 8.32 2.91 -2.70
CA THR A 143 7.60 4.18 -2.84
C THR A 143 7.18 4.75 -1.49
N TYR A 144 6.61 3.90 -0.64
CA TYR A 144 5.96 4.35 0.58
C TYR A 144 6.75 3.99 1.83
N GLY A 145 7.51 2.89 1.83
CA GLY A 145 8.15 2.28 3.00
C GLY A 145 9.30 3.06 3.63
N GLN A 146 9.43 4.35 3.33
CA GLN A 146 10.25 5.25 4.13
C GLN A 146 9.50 5.53 5.42
N ASP A 147 10.14 5.25 6.55
CA ASP A 147 9.68 5.69 7.87
C ASP A 147 9.47 7.20 7.86
N LEU A 148 8.60 7.73 8.73
CA LEU A 148 8.57 9.16 8.93
C LEU A 148 9.93 9.50 9.53
N LYS A 149 10.76 10.25 8.80
CA LYS A 149 12.13 10.56 9.20
C LYS A 149 12.10 11.35 10.51
N LEU A 150 12.09 10.65 11.64
CA LEU A 150 12.30 11.18 12.97
C LEU A 150 13.81 11.38 13.10
N ASP A 151 14.32 12.48 12.52
CA ASP A 151 15.75 12.76 12.56
C ASP A 151 16.18 12.97 14.03
N PRO A 152 17.09 12.16 14.59
CA PRO A 152 17.64 12.40 15.92
C PRO A 152 18.69 13.53 15.94
N HIS A 153 19.05 14.09 14.77
CA HIS A 153 20.09 15.09 14.59
C HIS A 153 19.64 16.17 13.59
N ALA A 154 18.73 17.05 14.02
CA ALA A 154 18.38 18.26 13.29
C ALA A 154 19.63 18.95 12.70
N VAL A 155 19.64 19.17 11.38
CA VAL A 155 20.73 19.88 10.71
C VAL A 155 20.78 21.29 11.30
N PRO A 156 21.93 21.78 11.79
CA PRO A 156 22.00 23.09 12.42
C PRO A 156 21.61 24.16 11.40
N VAL A 157 20.55 24.90 11.71
CA VAL A 157 20.12 26.07 10.94
C VAL A 157 21.26 27.10 11.00
N GLN A 158 21.83 27.42 9.84
CA GLN A 158 22.82 28.51 9.70
C GLN A 158 22.16 29.88 9.76
#